data_AF-A0A7K3YJY3-F1
#
_entry.id   AF-A0A7K3YJY3-F1
#
_cell.length_a   1.000
_cell.length_b   1.000
_cell.length_c   1.000
_cell.angle_alpha   90.00
_cell.angle_beta   90.00
_cell.angle_gamma   90.00
#
_symmetry.space_group_name_H-M   'P 1'
#
loop_
_entity.id
_entity.type
_entity.pdbx_description
1 polymer ?
#
loop_
_entity_poly.entity_id
_entity_poly.type
_entity_poly.pdbx_seq_one_letter_code
_entity_poly.pdbx_strand_id
1 'polypeptide(L)' 'MGNLNVAVLGPAGYAKDLGKKGTESDITFYNLKKGEDTVTIIEPTRYP' A
#
# COMPACT_ATOMS: atom_id res chain seq x y z
N MET A 1 -8.76 4.45 15.74
CA MET A 1 -7.28 4.47 15.67
C MET A 1 -6.71 3.05 15.53
N GLY A 2 -7.22 2.30 14.55
CA GLY A 2 -6.66 1.02 14.13
C GLY A 2 -5.63 1.21 13.01
N ASN A 3 -4.57 0.43 13.05
CA ASN A 3 -3.58 0.35 11.98
C ASN A 3 -3.78 -0.98 11.25
N LEU A 4 -4.17 -0.92 9.98
CA LEU A 4 -4.36 -2.08 9.13
C LEU A 4 -3.29 -2.12 8.04
N ASN A 5 -2.55 -3.22 7.95
CA ASN A 5 -1.61 -3.46 6.86
C ASN A 5 -2.23 -4.44 5.87
N VAL A 6 -2.20 -4.11 4.58
CA VAL A 6 -2.77 -4.92 3.50
C VAL A 6 -1.69 -5.20 2.47
N ALA A 7 -1.37 -6.47 2.22
CA ALA A 7 -0.48 -6.86 1.13
C ALA A 7 -1.27 -7.07 -0.17
N VAL A 8 -0.82 -6.47 -1.25
CA VAL A 8 -1.36 -6.67 -2.60
C VAL A 8 -0.35 -7.51 -3.38
N LEU A 9 -0.74 -8.73 -3.72
CA LEU A 9 0.06 -9.66 -4.51
C LEU A 9 -0.60 -9.85 -5.87
N GLY A 10 0.14 -9.59 -6.95
CA GLY A 10 -0.38 -9.61 -8.32
C GLY A 10 0.42 -8.69 -9.24
N PRO A 11 -0.13 -8.33 -10.41
CA PRO A 11 0.52 -7.38 -11.32
C PRO A 11 0.81 -6.05 -10.65
N ALA A 12 2.02 -5.53 -10.88
CA ALA A 12 2.45 -4.26 -10.30
C ALA A 12 1.57 -3.08 -10.74
N GLY A 13 1.36 -2.14 -9.82
CA GLY A 13 0.61 -0.91 -10.09
C GLY A 13 -0.89 -1.03 -9.89
N TYR A 14 -1.41 -2.12 -9.30
CA TYR A 14 -2.82 -2.18 -8.88
C TYR A 14 -3.06 -1.27 -7.66
N ALA A 15 -2.12 -1.25 -6.70
CA ALA A 15 -2.30 -0.52 -5.45
C ALA A 15 -2.25 1.02 -5.63
N LYS A 16 -1.78 1.52 -6.77
CA LYS A 16 -1.70 2.96 -7.09
C LYS A 16 -3.06 3.65 -7.07
N ASP A 17 -4.12 2.93 -7.41
CA ASP A 17 -5.47 3.48 -7.51
C ASP A 17 -6.24 3.34 -6.18
N LEU A 18 -5.66 2.67 -5.17
CA LEU A 18 -6.28 2.39 -3.87
C LEU A 18 -5.86 3.35 -2.76
N GLY A 19 -4.75 4.08 -2.92
CA GLY A 19 -4.21 4.93 -1.88
C GLY A 19 -3.19 5.94 -2.40
N LYS A 20 -2.75 6.83 -1.50
CA LYS A 20 -1.74 7.83 -1.84
C LYS A 20 -0.35 7.19 -1.79
N LYS A 21 0.38 7.23 -2.91
CA LYS A 21 1.76 6.74 -2.99
C LYS A 21 2.64 7.42 -1.93
N GLY A 22 3.32 6.59 -1.14
CA GLY A 22 4.27 6.98 -0.12
C GLY A 22 5.69 6.59 -0.52
N THR A 23 6.41 5.95 0.40
CA THR A 23 7.77 5.48 0.16
C THR A 23 7.78 4.38 -0.89
N GLU A 24 8.73 4.47 -1.82
CA GLU A 24 8.96 3.51 -2.90
C GLU A 24 10.41 3.03 -2.84
N SER A 25 10.59 1.72 -2.68
CA SER A 25 11.85 1.01 -2.81
C SER A 25 11.59 -0.34 -3.47
N ASP A 26 12.19 -1.44 -3.00
CA ASP A 26 11.82 -2.80 -3.40
C ASP A 26 10.35 -3.13 -3.04
N ILE A 27 9.76 -2.34 -2.13
CA ILE A 27 8.35 -2.36 -1.76
C ILE A 27 7.82 -0.93 -1.89
N THR A 28 6.62 -0.78 -2.44
CA THR A 28 5.88 0.48 -2.50
C THR A 28 4.76 0.49 -1.47
N PHE A 29 4.69 1.57 -0.69
CA PHE A 29 3.63 1.81 0.25
C PHE A 29 2.60 2.78 -0.32
N TYR A 30 1.31 2.45 -0.19
CA TYR A 30 0.21 3.36 -0.47
C TYR A 30 -0.60 3.55 0.81
N ASN A 31 -0.79 4.81 1.21
CA ASN A 31 -1.49 5.15 2.44
C ASN A 31 -2.91 5.59 2.14
N LEU A 32 -3.87 5.04 2.87
CA LEU A 32 -5.27 5.40 2.80
C LEU A 32 -5.75 5.74 4.22
N LYS A 33 -6.33 6.93 4.40
CA LYS A 33 -7.05 7.28 5.63
C LYS A 33 -8.52 6.94 5.46
N LYS A 34 -9.08 6.19 6.41
CA LYS A 34 -10.51 5.84 6.44
C LYS A 34 -11.09 6.19 7.80
N GLY A 35 -11.70 7.37 7.89
CA GLY A 35 -12.07 7.95 9.18
C GLY A 35 -10.83 8.20 10.04
N GLU A 36 -10.80 7.61 11.23
CA GLU A 36 -9.65 7.67 12.16
C GLU A 36 -8.63 6.53 11.95
N ASP A 37 -8.91 5.61 11.04
CA ASP A 37 -8.07 4.45 10.81
C ASP A 37 -7.10 4.70 9.66
N THR A 38 -5.91 4.11 9.80
CA THR A 38 -4.86 4.17 8.78
C THR A 38 -4.69 2.81 8.15
N VAL A 39 -4.82 2.77 6.83
CA VAL A 39 -4.56 1.58 6.01
C VAL A 39 -3.27 1.80 5.24
N THR A 40 -2.29 0.94 5.51
CA THR A 40 -1.03 0.89 4.77
C THR A 40 -1.10 -0.28 3.80
N ILE A 41 -1.18 0.03 2.52
CA ILE A 41 -1.20 -0.93 1.43
C ILE A 41 0.24 -1.14 0.97
N ILE A 42 0.64 -2.40 0.88
CA ILE A 42 2.01 -2.84 0.63
C ILE A 42 2.01 -3.61 -0.69
N GLU A 43 2.67 -3.04 -1.70
CA GLU A 43 2.82 -3.65 -3.02
C GLU A 43 4.31 -3.88 -3.28
N PRO A 44 4.78 -5.12 -3.47
CA PRO A 44 6.18 -5.36 -3.80
C PRO A 44 6.49 -4.87 -5.22
N THR A 45 7.42 -3.91 -5.33
CA THR A 45 7.88 -3.34 -6.62
C THR A 45 8.94 -4.24 -7.26
N ARG A 46 9.71 -4.93 -6.43
CA ARG A 46 10.70 -5.95 -6.80
C ARG A 46 10.49 -7.15 -5.89
N TYR A 47 9.44 -7.91 -6.16
CA TYR A 47 9.42 -9.32 -5.76
C TYR A 47 10.33 -10.10 -6.73
N PRO A 48 11.00 -11.18 -6.31
CA PRO A 48 11.62 -12.08 -7.29
C PRO A 48 10.61 -12.54 -8.35
#